data_AF-A0A3G6MZX4-F1
#
_entry.id   AF-A0A3G6MZX4-F1
#
_cell.length_a   1.000
_cell.length_b   1.000
_cell.length_c   1.000
_cell.angle_alpha   90.00
_cell.angle_beta   90.00
_cell.angle_gamma   90.00
#
_symmetry.space_group_name_H-M   'P 1'
#
loop_
_entity.id
_entity.type
_entity.pdbx_description
1 polymer ?
#
loop_
_entity_poly.entity_id
_entity_poly.type
_entity_poly.pdbx_seq_one_letter_code
_entity_poly.pdbx_strand_id
1 'polypeptide(L)' 'MESNPLNKEKSNEITFGQVVRLKSGGPKMTVKYQRQGDWICTWFSGDEMKEGAFDKGQLEIAE' A
#
# COMPACT_ATOMS: atom_id res chain seq x y z
N MET A 1 -29.93 25.35 8.42
CA MET A 1 -29.55 23.98 8.03
C MET A 1 -28.21 24.11 7.35
N GLU A 2 -27.12 24.04 8.11
CA GLU A 2 -25.77 24.13 7.53
C GLU A 2 -24.90 23.10 8.23
N SER A 3 -24.90 21.90 7.66
CA SER A 3 -23.88 20.90 7.91
C SER A 3 -22.98 20.90 6.69
N ASN A 4 -21.83 21.56 6.82
CA ASN A 4 -20.78 21.61 5.80
C ASN A 4 -20.20 20.19 5.57
N PRO A 5 -20.31 19.60 4.37
CA PRO A 5 -19.89 18.24 4.10
C PRO A 5 -18.44 18.22 3.61
N LEU A 6 -17.48 18.18 4.55
CA LEU A 6 -16.17 17.61 4.26
C LEU A 6 -15.97 16.39 5.15
N ASN A 7 -16.73 15.34 4.84
CA ASN A 7 -16.25 13.99 5.06
C ASN A 7 -15.01 13.86 4.16
N LYS A 8 -13.83 14.09 4.73
CA LYS A 8 -12.56 13.86 4.07
C LYS A 8 -12.46 12.34 3.92
N GLU A 9 -13.06 11.81 2.85
CA GLU A 9 -12.93 10.41 2.48
C GLU A 9 -11.43 10.15 2.48
N LYS A 10 -10.92 9.37 3.44
CA LYS A 10 -9.55 8.88 3.38
C LYS A 10 -9.48 8.11 2.07
N SER A 11 -8.90 8.72 1.05
CA SER A 11 -8.62 8.07 -0.21
C SER A 11 -7.64 6.95 0.11
N ASN A 12 -8.15 5.74 0.32
CA ASN A 12 -7.36 4.52 0.53
C ASN A 12 -6.74 4.07 -0.81
N GLU A 13 -6.14 5.01 -1.51
CA GLU A 13 -5.50 4.79 -2.80
C GLU A 13 -4.03 4.49 -2.55
N ILE A 14 -3.60 3.33 -3.04
CA ILE A 14 -2.21 2.93 -3.02
C ILE A 14 -1.49 3.72 -4.11
N THR A 15 -0.40 4.40 -3.74
CA THR A 15 0.41 5.22 -4.65
C THR A 15 1.90 4.86 -4.51
N PHE A 16 2.73 5.30 -5.45
CA PHE A 16 4.18 5.09 -5.40
C PHE A 16 4.80 5.70 -4.12
N GLY A 17 5.72 4.98 -3.49
CA GLY A 17 6.34 5.37 -2.23
C GLY A 17 5.48 5.14 -0.99
N GLN A 18 4.21 4.73 -1.14
CA GLN A 18 3.34 4.43 -0.02
C GLN A 18 3.84 3.18 0.73
N VAL A 19 3.78 3.23 2.06
CA VAL A 19 4.01 2.06 2.90
C VAL A 19 2.72 1.25 2.99
N VAL A 20 2.82 -0.03 2.66
CA VAL A 20 1.71 -1.00 2.59
C VAL A 20 2.09 -2.30 3.26
N ARG A 21 1.11 -3.16 3.50
CA ARG A 21 1.29 -4.54 3.98
C ARG A 21 0.25 -5.44 3.33
N LEU A 22 0.48 -6.75 3.31
CA LEU A 22 -0.59 -7.69 3.00
C LEU A 22 -1.66 -7.68 4.10
N LYS A 23 -2.93 -7.80 3.71
CA LYS A 23 -4.06 -7.92 4.64
C LYS A 23 -3.99 -9.17 5.53
N SER A 24 -3.28 -10.21 5.08
CA SER A 24 -2.99 -11.40 5.88
C SER A 24 -1.90 -11.18 6.94
N GLY A 25 -1.26 -10.01 6.97
CA GLY A 25 -0.13 -9.68 7.83
C GLY A 25 1.22 -9.72 7.10
N GLY A 26 2.32 -9.67 7.85
CA GLY A 26 3.68 -9.67 7.30
C GLY A 26 4.42 -8.33 7.42
N PRO A 27 5.55 -8.16 6.71
CA PRO A 27 6.38 -6.97 6.83
C PRO A 27 5.72 -5.75 6.19
N LYS A 28 6.09 -4.56 6.67
CA LYS A 28 5.82 -3.32 5.96
C LYS A 28 6.66 -3.28 4.69
N MET A 29 6.02 -2.92 3.58
CA MET A 29 6.64 -2.84 2.26
C MET A 29 6.40 -1.44 1.69
N THR A 30 7.28 -0.99 0.80
CA THR A 30 7.14 0.26 0.06
C THR A 30 6.74 -0.02 -1.37
N VAL A 31 5.71 0.65 -1.86
CA VAL A 31 5.28 0.56 -3.26
C VAL A 31 6.36 1.16 -4.16
N LYS A 32 6.92 0.33 -5.04
CA LYS A 32 7.98 0.73 -5.97
C LYS A 32 7.42 1.14 -7.32
N TYR A 33 6.57 0.29 -7.93
CA TYR A 33 5.81 0.64 -9.14
C TYR A 33 4.64 -0.31 -9.41
N GLN A 34 3.77 0.04 -10.36
CA GLN A 34 2.73 -0.86 -10.86
C GLN A 34 3.16 -1.52 -12.18
N ARG A 35 2.92 -2.82 -12.34
CA ARG A 35 3.21 -3.59 -13.55
C ARG A 35 2.09 -4.57 -13.84
N GLN A 36 1.47 -4.45 -15.01
CA GLN A 36 0.41 -5.38 -15.47
C GLN A 36 -0.76 -5.54 -14.48
N GLY A 37 -1.09 -4.48 -13.73
CA GLY A 37 -2.17 -4.49 -12.74
C GLY A 37 -1.69 -4.72 -11.30
N ASP A 38 -0.55 -5.40 -11.13
CA ASP A 38 0.02 -5.68 -9.82
C ASP A 38 0.89 -4.53 -9.28
N TRP A 39 0.85 -4.36 -7.96
CA TRP A 39 1.75 -3.47 -7.24
C TRP A 39 3.03 -4.20 -6.88
N ILE A 40 4.14 -3.72 -7.42
CA ILE A 40 5.47 -4.18 -7.07
C ILE A 40 5.91 -3.43 -5.80
N CYS A 41 6.12 -4.18 -4.74
CA CYS A 41 6.49 -3.68 -3.43
C CYS A 41 7.86 -4.20 -3.02
N THR A 42 8.62 -3.40 -2.30
CA THR A 42 9.94 -3.77 -1.77
C THR A 42 10.00 -3.63 -0.26
N TRP A 43 10.73 -4.51 0.41
CA TRP A 43 10.94 -4.45 1.86
C TRP A 43 12.28 -5.05 2.23
N PHE A 44 12.72 -4.77 3.46
CA PHE A 44 13.91 -5.39 4.01
C PHE A 44 13.53 -6.60 4.88
N SER A 45 14.26 -7.70 4.70
CA SER A 45 14.19 -8.89 5.54
C SER A 45 15.58 -9.13 6.11
N GLY A 46 15.86 -8.52 7.27
CA GLY A 46 17.23 -8.37 7.75
C GLY A 46 18.00 -7.42 6.83
N ASP A 47 19.19 -7.84 6.39
CA ASP A 47 20.08 -7.04 5.53
C ASP A 47 19.76 -7.20 4.02
N GLU A 48 18.77 -8.03 3.68
CA GLU A 48 18.40 -8.28 2.29
C GLU A 48 17.17 -7.48 1.87
N MET A 49 17.26 -6.80 0.73
CA MET A 49 16.10 -6.23 0.05
C MET A 49 15.36 -7.32 -0.73
N LYS A 50 14.05 -7.44 -0.47
CA LYS A 50 13.14 -8.33 -1.18
C LYS A 50 12.16 -7.51 -2.02
N GLU A 51 11.61 -8.15 -3.06
CA GLU A 51 10.60 -7.59 -3.95
C GLU A 51 9.46 -8.60 -4.16
N GLY A 52 8.23 -8.12 -4.29
CA GLY A 52 7.05 -8.95 -4.52
C GLY A 52 5.98 -8.20 -5.33
N ALA A 53 5.22 -8.95 -6.13
CA ALA A 53 4.09 -8.45 -6.90
C ALA A 53 2.79 -8.87 -6.22
N PHE A 54 1.88 -7.92 -5.99
CA PHE A 54 0.63 -8.17 -5.28
C PHE A 54 -0.53 -7.43 -5.94
N ASP A 55 -1.69 -8.07 -5.98
CA ASP A 55 -2.92 -7.42 -6.39
C ASP A 55 -3.32 -6.35 -5.36
N LYS A 56 -3.99 -5.29 -5.83
CA LYS A 56 -4.50 -4.21 -4.97
C LYS A 56 -5.40 -4.74 -3.84
N GLY A 57 -6.19 -5.77 -4.10
CA GLY A 57 -7.07 -6.41 -3.13
C GLY A 57 -6.33 -7.09 -1.97
N GLN A 58 -5.06 -7.44 -2.15
CA GLN A 58 -4.24 -8.09 -1.12
C GLN A 58 -3.56 -7.08 -0.18
N LEU A 59 -3.49 -5.81 -0.57
CA LEU A 59 -2.72 -4.78 0.14
C LEU A 59 -3.63 -3.88 0.99
N GLU A 60 -3.08 -3.40 2.10
CA GLU A 60 -3.61 -2.33 2.93
C GLU A 60 -2.52 -1.28 3.19
N ILE A 61 -2.91 -0.02 3.37
CA ILE A 61 -1.99 1.05 3.77
C ILE A 61 -1.53 0.77 5.20
N ALA A 62 -0.23 0.80 5.44
CA ALA A 62 0.36 0.61 6.75
C ALA A 62 1.02 1.93 7.21
N GLU A 63 0.56 2.47 8.34
CA GLU A 63 1.22 3.58 9.07
C GLU A 63 2.44 3.05 9.83
#